data_AF-F4QH27-F1
#
_entry.id   AF-F4QH27-F1
#
_cell.length_a   1.000
_cell.length_b   1.000
_cell.length_c   1.000
_cell.angle_alpha   90.00
_cell.angle_beta   90.00
_cell.angle_gamma   90.00
#
_symmetry.space_group_name_H-M   'P 1'
#
loop_
_entity.id
_entity.type
_entity.pdbx_description
1 polymer ?
#
loop_
_entity_poly.entity_id
_entity_poly.type
_entity_poly.pdbx_seq_one_letter_code
_entity_poly.pdbx_strand_id
1 'polypeptide(L)'
;MKHAVFLAVLLGMIVVAAPSCASVPQTPATSAISREPLYAGLVTRAGQLKEKTDGFAPSLATRAQSGFDTYVRDIRALAEDDMKAHLDLKARGTDSDLKCILKGVSLDLNIKMDAILAATTDAEAATAYQDMSLLLSDNIDVIVTPATAESGLDCVIEFGAG
;
A
#
# COMPACT_ATOMS: atom_id res chain seq x y z
N MET A 1 -26.52 64.55 57.72
CA MET A 1 -25.81 65.08 56.54
C MET A 1 -25.67 63.91 55.56
N LYS A 2 -26.59 63.81 54.59
CA LYS A 2 -26.34 64.14 53.17
C LYS A 2 -25.33 63.18 52.51
N HIS A 3 -25.85 62.11 51.92
CA HIS A 3 -25.80 61.80 50.48
C HIS A 3 -25.76 60.29 50.20
N ALA A 4 -26.75 59.87 49.42
CA ALA A 4 -26.87 58.55 48.82
C ALA A 4 -25.70 58.27 47.87
N VAL A 5 -25.27 57.01 47.82
CA VAL A 5 -24.62 56.45 46.64
C VAL A 5 -25.26 55.08 46.38
N PHE A 6 -26.13 55.05 45.39
CA PHE A 6 -26.52 53.84 44.68
C PHE A 6 -25.27 53.33 43.93
N LEU A 7 -24.84 52.10 44.19
CA LEU A 7 -23.93 51.39 43.29
C LEU A 7 -24.62 50.10 42.84
N ALA A 8 -25.05 50.11 41.59
CA ALA A 8 -25.68 48.99 40.92
C ALA A 8 -24.69 47.84 40.76
N VAL A 9 -25.08 46.64 41.21
CA VAL A 9 -24.37 45.39 40.93
C VAL A 9 -24.71 44.99 39.49
N LEU A 10 -23.73 45.14 38.58
CA LEU A 10 -23.76 44.56 37.24
C LEU A 10 -22.90 43.30 37.24
N LEU A 11 -23.57 42.15 37.30
CA LEU A 11 -22.98 40.83 37.17
C LEU A 11 -22.63 40.59 35.69
N GLY A 12 -21.40 40.89 35.29
CA GLY A 12 -20.89 40.52 33.98
C GLY A 12 -20.43 39.06 33.96
N MET A 13 -21.23 38.16 33.38
CA MET A 13 -20.74 36.84 32.98
C MET A 13 -19.78 37.01 31.79
N ILE A 14 -18.49 36.80 32.03
CA ILE A 14 -17.49 36.72 30.96
C ILE A 14 -17.54 35.28 30.45
N VAL A 15 -18.23 35.06 29.33
CA VAL A 15 -18.10 33.82 28.57
C VAL A 15 -16.77 33.91 27.82
N VAL A 16 -15.75 33.21 28.32
CA VAL A 16 -14.50 33.01 27.59
C VAL A 16 -14.81 32.06 26.44
N ALA A 17 -14.99 32.58 25.24
CA ALA A 17 -15.02 31.78 24.03
C ALA A 17 -13.63 31.16 23.85
N ALA A 18 -13.48 29.88 24.21
CA ALA A 18 -12.30 29.12 23.87
C ALA A 18 -12.22 29.04 22.33
N PRO A 19 -11.06 29.33 21.70
CA PRO A 19 -10.90 29.11 20.28
C PRO A 19 -11.04 27.60 20.03
N SER A 20 -12.15 27.19 19.41
CA SER A 20 -12.25 25.85 18.84
C SER A 20 -11.16 25.73 17.78
N CYS A 21 -10.08 25.02 18.11
CA CYS A 21 -9.16 24.50 17.10
C CYS A 21 -9.97 23.55 16.23
N ALA A 22 -10.53 24.06 15.14
CA ALA A 22 -11.02 23.24 14.07
C ALA A 22 -9.83 22.45 13.55
N SER A 23 -9.80 21.15 13.82
CA SER A 23 -8.87 20.22 13.22
C SER A 23 -9.10 20.25 11.70
N VAL A 24 -8.13 20.81 10.98
CA VAL A 24 -8.09 20.69 9.52
C VAL A 24 -8.08 19.20 9.21
N PRO A 25 -8.93 18.70 8.29
CA PRO A 25 -8.85 17.32 7.84
C PRO A 25 -7.43 17.09 7.30
N GLN A 26 -6.62 16.34 8.03
CA GLN A 26 -5.34 15.90 7.52
C GLN A 26 -5.67 14.88 6.45
N THR A 27 -5.53 15.25 5.18
CA THR A 27 -5.40 14.26 4.10
C THR A 27 -4.35 13.26 4.58
N PRO A 28 -4.64 11.94 4.58
CA PRO A 28 -3.66 10.96 4.97
C PRO A 28 -2.38 11.24 4.21
N ALA A 29 -1.27 11.41 4.92
CA ALA A 29 0.02 11.62 4.25
C ALA A 29 0.25 10.41 3.33
N THR A 30 0.83 10.63 2.16
CA THR A 30 1.40 9.53 1.37
C THR A 30 2.81 9.28 1.88
N SER A 31 3.26 8.03 1.89
CA SER A 31 4.64 7.69 2.24
C SER A 31 5.63 8.50 1.39
N ALA A 32 6.69 9.01 1.99
CA ALA A 32 7.69 9.78 1.26
C ALA A 32 8.42 8.92 0.22
N ILE A 33 8.65 7.64 0.55
CA ILE A 33 9.34 6.68 -0.32
C ILE A 33 8.60 6.45 -1.63
N SER A 34 7.26 6.53 -1.62
CA SER A 34 6.43 6.31 -2.81
C SER A 34 6.65 7.36 -3.91
N ARG A 35 7.34 8.47 -3.60
CA ARG A 35 7.67 9.54 -4.54
C ARG A 35 9.06 9.36 -5.16
N GLU A 36 9.86 8.46 -4.62
CA GLU A 36 11.17 8.15 -5.21
C GLU A 36 10.99 7.38 -6.52
N PRO A 37 11.83 7.62 -7.55
CA PRO A 37 11.60 7.09 -8.90
C PRO A 37 11.44 5.56 -8.99
N LEU A 38 12.19 4.81 -8.18
CA LEU A 38 12.10 3.34 -8.14
C LEU A 38 10.70 2.89 -7.69
N TYR A 39 10.24 3.40 -6.55
CA TYR A 39 8.99 3.01 -5.89
C TYR A 39 7.75 3.57 -6.60
N ALA A 40 7.83 4.81 -7.10
CA ALA A 40 6.79 5.37 -7.97
C ALA A 40 6.61 4.52 -9.24
N GLY A 41 7.72 4.01 -9.79
CA GLY A 41 7.72 3.07 -10.90
C GLY A 41 7.03 1.75 -10.57
N LEU A 42 7.30 1.17 -9.39
CA LEU A 42 6.64 -0.04 -8.89
C LEU A 42 5.13 0.15 -8.78
N VAL A 43 4.68 1.21 -8.10
CA VAL A 43 3.26 1.55 -7.95
C VAL A 43 2.56 1.67 -9.30
N THR A 44 3.21 2.35 -10.26
CA THR A 44 2.65 2.53 -11.60
C THR A 44 2.51 1.19 -12.34
N ARG A 45 3.55 0.35 -12.30
CA ARG A 45 3.53 -0.96 -12.98
C ARG A 45 2.56 -1.93 -12.34
N ALA A 46 2.52 -1.99 -11.01
CA ALA A 46 1.55 -2.80 -10.27
C ALA A 46 0.11 -2.39 -10.60
N GLY A 47 -0.17 -1.07 -10.69
CA GLY A 47 -1.49 -0.56 -11.09
C GLY A 47 -1.88 -0.99 -12.50
N GLN A 48 -0.98 -0.84 -13.47
CA GLN A 48 -1.23 -1.26 -14.87
C GLN A 48 -1.47 -2.78 -14.97
N LEU A 49 -0.68 -3.57 -14.23
CA LEU A 49 -0.84 -5.02 -14.20
C LEU A 49 -2.14 -5.42 -13.52
N LYS A 50 -2.54 -4.74 -12.43
CA LYS A 50 -3.82 -4.97 -11.76
C LYS A 50 -5.00 -4.71 -12.70
N GLU A 51 -5.01 -3.58 -13.39
CA GLU A 51 -6.05 -3.27 -14.38
C GLU A 51 -6.13 -4.34 -15.46
N LYS A 52 -4.98 -4.85 -15.92
CA LYS A 52 -4.93 -5.95 -16.89
C LYS A 52 -5.46 -7.26 -16.31
N THR A 53 -5.11 -7.60 -15.08
CA THR A 53 -5.63 -8.77 -14.35
C THR A 53 -7.15 -8.69 -14.20
N ASP A 54 -7.67 -7.54 -13.79
CA ASP A 54 -9.11 -7.29 -13.60
C ASP A 54 -9.89 -7.29 -14.92
N GLY A 55 -9.23 -6.92 -16.02
CA GLY A 55 -9.81 -6.93 -17.36
C GLY A 55 -9.93 -8.31 -18.00
N PHE A 56 -9.26 -9.34 -17.45
CA PHE A 56 -9.40 -10.70 -17.96
C PHE A 56 -10.73 -11.32 -17.55
N ALA A 57 -11.34 -12.09 -18.46
CA ALA A 57 -12.33 -13.07 -18.06
C ALA A 57 -11.59 -14.20 -17.31
N PRO A 58 -11.80 -14.45 -16.02
CA PRO A 58 -10.88 -15.26 -15.25
C PRO A 58 -11.18 -16.76 -15.44
N SER A 59 -10.73 -17.29 -16.58
CA SER A 59 -10.95 -18.66 -17.06
C SER A 59 -9.68 -19.22 -17.70
N LEU A 60 -9.64 -20.53 -17.96
CA LEU A 60 -8.51 -21.18 -18.61
C LEU A 60 -8.27 -20.65 -20.02
N ALA A 61 -9.33 -20.21 -20.71
CA ALA A 61 -9.28 -19.69 -22.08
C ALA A 61 -8.48 -18.39 -22.19
N THR A 62 -8.35 -17.61 -21.11
CA THR A 62 -7.58 -16.36 -21.10
C THR A 62 -6.11 -16.58 -21.42
N ARG A 63 -5.55 -17.75 -21.07
CA ARG A 63 -4.16 -18.09 -21.37
C ARG A 63 -3.88 -18.20 -22.88
N ALA A 64 -4.90 -18.41 -23.69
CA ALA A 64 -4.79 -18.45 -25.15
C ALA A 64 -4.97 -17.07 -25.81
N GLN A 65 -5.30 -16.02 -25.05
CA GLN A 65 -5.47 -14.67 -25.59
C GLN A 65 -4.12 -14.06 -25.99
N SER A 66 -4.14 -13.24 -27.05
CA SER A 66 -2.98 -12.46 -27.45
C SER A 66 -2.52 -11.56 -26.31
N GLY A 67 -1.22 -11.58 -26.00
CA GLY A 67 -0.64 -10.75 -24.95
C GLY A 67 -0.61 -11.38 -23.55
N PHE A 68 -1.09 -12.62 -23.41
CA PHE A 68 -0.94 -13.39 -22.17
C PHE A 68 0.54 -13.65 -21.83
N ASP A 69 1.37 -14.08 -22.79
CA ASP A 69 2.81 -14.28 -22.54
C ASP A 69 3.53 -12.99 -22.12
N THR A 70 3.09 -11.85 -22.67
CA THR A 70 3.59 -10.54 -22.24
C THR A 70 3.15 -10.24 -20.81
N TYR A 71 1.89 -10.51 -20.45
CA TYR A 71 1.43 -10.38 -19.07
C TYR A 71 2.27 -11.24 -18.10
N VAL A 72 2.55 -12.50 -18.43
CA VAL A 72 3.40 -13.38 -17.62
C VAL A 72 4.77 -12.76 -17.39
N ARG A 73 5.44 -12.32 -18.47
CA ARG A 73 6.75 -11.70 -18.38
C ARG A 73 6.72 -10.42 -17.53
N ASP A 74 5.70 -9.60 -17.71
CA ASP A 74 5.60 -8.30 -17.03
C ASP A 74 5.34 -8.49 -15.51
N ILE A 75 4.57 -9.51 -15.10
CA ILE A 75 4.43 -9.91 -13.68
C ILE A 75 5.78 -10.35 -13.10
N ARG A 76 6.55 -11.17 -13.82
CA ARG A 76 7.88 -11.61 -13.36
C ARG A 76 8.87 -10.46 -13.27
N ALA A 77 8.82 -9.52 -14.21
CA ALA A 77 9.64 -8.32 -14.17
C ALA A 77 9.29 -7.42 -12.97
N LEU A 78 7.99 -7.27 -12.65
CA LEU A 78 7.57 -6.56 -11.44
C LEU A 78 8.15 -7.23 -10.19
N ALA A 79 8.04 -8.57 -10.08
CA ALA A 79 8.59 -9.32 -8.97
C ALA A 79 10.11 -9.11 -8.79
N GLU A 80 10.87 -9.08 -9.88
CA GLU A 80 12.31 -8.77 -9.85
C GLU A 80 12.58 -7.34 -9.36
N ASP A 81 11.76 -6.37 -9.78
CA ASP A 81 11.89 -4.99 -9.35
C ASP A 81 11.53 -4.80 -7.86
N ASP A 82 10.53 -5.51 -7.32
CA ASP A 82 10.23 -5.51 -5.88
C ASP A 82 11.38 -6.11 -5.07
N MET A 83 12.03 -7.17 -5.58
CA MET A 83 13.26 -7.70 -4.95
C MET A 83 14.39 -6.67 -4.96
N LYS A 84 14.53 -5.92 -6.06
CA LYS A 84 15.52 -4.83 -6.14
C LYS A 84 15.22 -3.73 -5.14
N ALA A 85 13.95 -3.37 -4.94
CA ALA A 85 13.55 -2.39 -3.94
C ALA A 85 13.78 -2.89 -2.50
N HIS A 86 13.52 -4.16 -2.22
CA HIS A 86 13.93 -4.80 -0.97
C HIS A 86 15.44 -4.62 -0.71
N LEU A 87 16.28 -4.91 -1.70
CA LEU A 87 17.74 -4.81 -1.58
C LEU A 87 18.22 -3.35 -1.43
N ASP A 88 17.58 -2.41 -2.10
CA ASP A 88 17.82 -0.97 -1.94
C ASP A 88 17.54 -0.52 -0.49
N LEU A 89 16.36 -0.85 0.05
CA LEU A 89 16.02 -0.54 1.44
C LEU A 89 16.96 -1.21 2.45
N LYS A 90 17.31 -2.48 2.20
CA LYS A 90 18.28 -3.21 3.03
C LYS A 90 19.63 -2.51 3.05
N ALA A 91 20.12 -2.02 1.91
CA ALA A 91 21.39 -1.30 1.82
C ALA A 91 21.36 0.06 2.54
N ARG A 92 20.20 0.73 2.56
CA ARG A 92 19.99 2.00 3.27
C ARG A 92 19.86 1.82 4.79
N GLY A 93 19.46 0.63 5.25
CA GLY A 93 19.18 0.36 6.66
C GLY A 93 17.92 1.06 7.18
N THR A 94 17.00 1.42 6.30
CA THR A 94 15.76 2.17 6.60
C THR A 94 14.51 1.32 6.36
N ASP A 95 13.33 1.90 6.65
CA ASP A 95 11.99 1.41 6.25
C ASP A 95 11.73 -0.04 6.68
N SER A 96 11.84 -0.27 7.99
CA SER A 96 12.20 -1.56 8.60
C SER A 96 11.30 -2.72 8.16
N ASP A 97 9.97 -2.54 8.22
CA ASP A 97 9.04 -3.58 7.75
C ASP A 97 8.88 -3.59 6.23
N LEU A 98 8.86 -2.42 5.58
CA LEU A 98 8.62 -2.29 4.14
C LEU A 98 9.62 -3.11 3.32
N LYS A 99 10.89 -3.14 3.72
CA LYS A 99 11.90 -3.96 3.03
C LYS A 99 11.50 -5.44 3.03
N CYS A 100 10.99 -5.98 4.15
CA CYS A 100 10.62 -7.39 4.24
C CYS A 100 9.32 -7.66 3.51
N ILE A 101 8.37 -6.71 3.54
CA ILE A 101 7.14 -6.76 2.76
C ILE A 101 7.46 -6.85 1.27
N LEU A 102 8.35 -6.01 0.73
CA LEU A 102 8.71 -6.05 -0.69
C LEU A 102 9.39 -7.37 -1.09
N LYS A 103 10.17 -7.99 -0.19
CA LYS A 103 10.67 -9.36 -0.40
C LYS A 103 9.50 -10.36 -0.50
N GLY A 104 8.55 -10.30 0.44
CA GLY A 104 7.37 -11.17 0.44
C GLY A 104 6.54 -11.03 -0.84
N VAL A 105 6.22 -9.80 -1.23
CA VAL A 105 5.44 -9.51 -2.44
C VAL A 105 6.16 -10.00 -3.71
N SER A 106 7.47 -9.80 -3.82
CA SER A 106 8.28 -10.33 -4.92
C SER A 106 8.15 -11.86 -5.06
N LEU A 107 8.22 -12.59 -3.93
CA LEU A 107 8.08 -14.05 -3.94
C LEU A 107 6.64 -14.47 -4.27
N ASP A 108 5.66 -13.79 -3.68
CA ASP A 108 4.25 -14.13 -3.89
C ASP A 108 3.78 -13.82 -5.31
N LEU A 109 4.29 -12.78 -5.97
CA LEU A 109 3.95 -12.49 -7.39
C LEU A 109 4.31 -13.68 -8.28
N ASN A 110 5.47 -14.29 -8.02
CA ASN A 110 5.89 -15.50 -8.71
C ASN A 110 4.94 -16.68 -8.42
N ILE A 111 4.64 -16.92 -7.14
CA ILE A 111 3.75 -18.01 -6.70
C ILE A 111 2.34 -17.85 -7.31
N LYS A 112 1.76 -16.65 -7.28
CA LYS A 112 0.43 -16.38 -7.84
C LYS A 112 0.40 -16.51 -9.36
N MET A 113 1.48 -16.11 -10.03
CA MET A 113 1.58 -16.32 -11.48
C MET A 113 1.69 -17.81 -11.82
N ASP A 114 2.45 -18.58 -11.04
CA ASP A 114 2.51 -20.04 -11.19
C ASP A 114 1.16 -20.70 -10.94
N ALA A 115 0.37 -20.21 -9.98
CA ALA A 115 -0.99 -20.70 -9.72
C ALA A 115 -1.93 -20.49 -10.93
N ILE A 116 -1.88 -19.32 -11.58
CA ILE A 116 -2.66 -19.06 -12.81
C ILE A 116 -2.24 -20.02 -13.93
N LEU A 117 -0.93 -20.28 -14.08
CA LEU A 117 -0.40 -21.18 -15.10
C LEU A 117 -0.75 -22.64 -14.81
N ALA A 118 -0.75 -23.04 -13.53
CA ALA A 118 -1.02 -24.41 -13.08
C ALA A 118 -2.52 -24.74 -13.01
N ALA A 119 -3.42 -23.74 -13.00
CA ALA A 119 -4.86 -23.96 -12.94
C ALA A 119 -5.33 -24.91 -14.05
N THR A 120 -6.15 -25.88 -13.65
CA THR A 120 -6.71 -26.93 -14.51
C THR A 120 -8.22 -26.84 -14.67
N THR A 121 -8.88 -26.02 -13.85
CA THR A 121 -10.31 -25.72 -13.92
C THR A 121 -10.55 -24.21 -13.97
N ASP A 122 -11.70 -23.78 -14.52
CA ASP A 122 -12.06 -22.36 -14.53
C ASP A 122 -12.25 -21.80 -13.11
N ALA A 123 -12.67 -22.63 -12.14
CA ALA A 123 -12.79 -22.22 -10.75
C ALA A 123 -11.41 -21.95 -10.10
N GLU A 124 -10.42 -22.80 -10.37
CA GLU A 124 -9.03 -22.58 -9.94
C GLU A 124 -8.45 -21.32 -10.59
N ALA A 125 -8.69 -21.14 -11.91
CA ALA A 125 -8.26 -19.94 -12.62
C ALA A 125 -8.90 -18.69 -12.00
N ALA A 126 -10.20 -18.72 -11.69
CA ALA A 126 -10.90 -17.61 -11.06
C ALA A 126 -10.28 -17.17 -9.74
N THR A 127 -10.02 -18.14 -8.85
CA THR A 127 -9.32 -17.87 -7.58
C THR A 127 -7.91 -17.32 -7.82
N ALA A 128 -7.14 -17.90 -8.74
CA ALA A 128 -5.78 -17.47 -8.99
C ALA A 128 -5.68 -16.05 -9.56
N TYR A 129 -6.59 -15.65 -10.46
CA TYR A 129 -6.66 -14.26 -10.95
C TYR A 129 -7.10 -13.29 -9.85
N GLN A 130 -8.05 -13.68 -9.00
CA GLN A 130 -8.48 -12.86 -7.87
C GLN A 130 -7.33 -12.63 -6.88
N ASP A 131 -6.61 -13.68 -6.52
CA ASP A 131 -5.43 -13.60 -5.64
C ASP A 131 -4.35 -12.68 -6.23
N MET A 132 -4.09 -12.79 -7.54
CA MET A 132 -3.14 -11.91 -8.22
C MET A 132 -3.58 -10.44 -8.18
N SER A 133 -4.86 -10.17 -8.42
CA SER A 133 -5.41 -8.81 -8.37
C SER A 133 -5.29 -8.19 -6.97
N LEU A 134 -5.53 -8.98 -5.92
CA LEU A 134 -5.36 -8.54 -4.54
C LEU A 134 -3.89 -8.26 -4.22
N LEU A 135 -2.99 -9.17 -4.59
CA LEU A 135 -1.56 -8.99 -4.36
C LEU A 135 -1.01 -7.74 -5.07
N LEU A 136 -1.46 -7.45 -6.30
CA LEU A 136 -1.06 -6.24 -7.02
C LEU A 136 -1.61 -4.97 -6.36
N SER A 137 -2.79 -5.04 -5.71
CA SER A 137 -3.30 -3.95 -4.87
C SER A 137 -2.44 -3.76 -3.63
N ASP A 138 -2.12 -4.85 -2.94
CA ASP A 138 -1.28 -4.83 -1.73
C ASP A 138 0.10 -4.25 -2.05
N ASN A 139 0.70 -4.61 -3.19
CA ASN A 139 1.97 -4.06 -3.66
C ASN A 139 1.94 -2.52 -3.75
N ILE A 140 0.82 -1.95 -4.17
CA ILE A 140 0.64 -0.50 -4.23
C ILE A 140 0.46 0.05 -2.82
N ASP A 141 -0.46 -0.54 -2.06
CA ASP A 141 -0.90 -0.04 -0.76
C ASP A 141 0.26 0.00 0.23
N VAL A 142 1.13 -1.01 0.26
CA VAL A 142 2.28 -1.05 1.17
C VAL A 142 3.35 -0.01 0.84
N ILE A 143 3.45 0.44 -0.42
CA ILE A 143 4.40 1.48 -0.83
C ILE A 143 3.84 2.88 -0.55
N VAL A 144 2.56 3.12 -0.80
CA VAL A 144 1.96 4.46 -0.69
C VAL A 144 1.51 4.80 0.73
N THR A 145 1.23 3.80 1.55
CA THR A 145 0.78 3.99 2.94
C THR A 145 1.96 4.40 3.82
N PRO A 146 1.87 5.49 4.60
CA PRO A 146 2.90 5.83 5.56
C PRO A 146 3.09 4.70 6.58
N ALA A 147 4.33 4.47 6.99
CA ALA A 147 4.61 3.60 8.13
C ALA A 147 3.93 4.16 9.39
N THR A 148 2.95 3.45 9.92
CA THR A 148 2.26 3.80 11.18
C THR A 148 2.76 3.00 12.38
N ALA A 149 3.54 1.95 12.13
CA ALA A 149 4.15 1.10 13.14
C ALA A 149 5.36 0.36 12.52
N GLU A 150 6.30 -0.03 13.37
CA GLU A 150 7.41 -0.92 13.03
C GLU A 150 7.26 -2.17 13.89
N SER A 151 7.17 -3.34 13.25
CA SER A 151 7.02 -4.63 13.92
C SER A 151 8.32 -5.12 14.57
N GLY A 152 9.46 -4.57 14.15
CA GLY A 152 10.79 -5.02 14.57
C GLY A 152 11.20 -6.35 13.94
N LEU A 153 10.51 -6.79 12.89
CA LEU A 153 10.81 -8.03 12.19
C LEU A 153 12.04 -7.87 11.28
N ASP A 154 12.96 -8.82 11.39
CA ASP A 154 14.05 -8.99 10.43
C ASP A 154 13.65 -10.04 9.38
N CYS A 155 13.91 -9.75 8.11
CA CYS A 155 13.53 -10.61 7.00
C CYS A 155 14.22 -11.98 7.05
N VAL A 156 15.32 -12.10 7.80
CA VAL A 156 16.00 -13.38 8.07
C VAL A 156 15.11 -14.31 8.90
N ILE A 157 14.35 -13.77 9.85
CA ILE A 157 13.48 -14.55 10.74
C ILE A 157 12.26 -15.04 9.96
N GLU A 158 11.65 -14.17 9.15
CA GLU A 158 10.40 -14.47 8.41
C GLU A 158 10.61 -15.30 7.14
N PHE A 159 11.71 -15.06 6.41
CA PHE A 159 11.90 -15.60 5.05
C PHE A 159 13.23 -16.34 4.86
N GLY A 160 13.95 -16.64 5.94
CA GLY A 160 15.27 -17.30 5.90
C GLY A 160 16.38 -16.44 5.29
N ALA A 161 17.62 -16.96 5.37
CA ALA A 161 18.77 -16.36 4.69
C ALA A 161 18.58 -16.50 3.17
N GLY A 162 18.29 -15.38 2.51
CA GLY A 162 18.23 -15.28 1.04
C GLY A 162 19.62 -15.25 0.44
#